data_AF-A0A2S7SSN8-F1
#
_entry.id   AF-A0A2S7SSN8-F1
#
_cell.length_a   1.000
_cell.length_b   1.000
_cell.length_c   1.000
_cell.angle_alpha   90.00
_cell.angle_beta   90.00
_cell.angle_gamma   90.00
#
_symmetry.space_group_name_H-M   'P 1'
#
loop_
_entity.id
_entity.type
_entity.pdbx_description
1 polymer ?
#
loop_
_entity_poly.entity_id
_entity_poly.type
_entity_poly.pdbx_seq_one_letter_code
_entity_poly.pdbx_strand_id
1 'polypeptide(L)'
;MVDGIVSDNVGGQPVAGVSVTNRRTGVTVGTDKQGLYVIDATDEDVLVFRHVAYRTYYKTLFHGDNSYKRITLEPATYKLRDATVSRTKYQQDSIARHEIYGHELTRPLVPKPKFYGIACVGCFGWLADKITGNSKPAKRFRAKFASEDEMKFIDTRYTFDVVTAMTGIRDTDSMVTFINAYPMDYGFARNATSLELKAWVRANYKEYQKQFFVKKEQ
;
A
#
# COMPACT_ATOMS: atom_id res chain seq x y z
N MET A 1 -37.61 -31.85 14.71
CA MET A 1 -36.21 -32.20 14.36
C MET A 1 -36.13 -32.46 12.87
N VAL A 2 -35.18 -31.83 12.20
CA VAL A 2 -34.93 -31.95 10.77
C VAL A 2 -33.51 -32.48 10.57
N ASP A 3 -33.38 -33.53 9.78
CA ASP A 3 -32.11 -34.13 9.40
C ASP A 3 -31.88 -34.05 7.88
N GLY A 4 -30.61 -34.08 7.48
CA GLY A 4 -30.26 -33.96 6.08
C GLY A 4 -28.77 -34.06 5.80
N ILE A 5 -28.43 -33.91 4.51
CA ILE A 5 -27.05 -33.88 3.99
C ILE A 5 -26.81 -32.62 3.18
N VAL A 6 -25.61 -32.07 3.31
CA VAL A 6 -25.14 -30.94 2.51
C VAL A 6 -24.04 -31.42 1.57
N SER A 7 -24.21 -31.14 0.28
CA SER A 7 -23.26 -31.50 -0.78
C SER A 7 -22.91 -30.32 -1.68
N ASP A 8 -21.78 -30.41 -2.37
CA ASP A 8 -21.37 -29.44 -3.39
C ASP A 8 -22.18 -29.60 -4.69
N ASN A 9 -22.57 -28.49 -5.32
CA ASN A 9 -23.28 -28.48 -6.61
C ASN A 9 -22.43 -28.95 -7.78
N VAL A 10 -21.11 -28.74 -7.72
CA VAL A 10 -20.22 -29.07 -8.84
C VAL A 10 -19.80 -30.54 -8.77
N GLY A 11 -19.25 -30.97 -7.64
CA GLY A 11 -18.70 -32.32 -7.49
C GLY A 11 -19.62 -33.34 -6.84
N GLY A 12 -20.80 -32.94 -6.32
CA GLY A 12 -21.71 -33.80 -5.57
C GLY A 12 -21.14 -34.34 -4.25
N GLN A 13 -19.95 -33.88 -3.85
CA GLN A 13 -19.25 -34.35 -2.65
C GLN A 13 -19.90 -33.78 -1.39
N PRO A 14 -19.96 -34.54 -0.28
CA PRO A 14 -20.45 -34.04 0.99
C PRO A 14 -19.57 -32.88 1.50
N VAL A 15 -20.22 -31.84 2.06
CA VAL A 15 -19.53 -30.66 2.59
C VAL A 15 -19.58 -30.69 4.11
N ALA A 16 -18.41 -30.91 4.71
CA ALA A 16 -18.23 -30.91 6.16
C ALA A 16 -18.09 -29.48 6.71
N GLY A 17 -18.45 -29.27 7.99
CA GLY A 17 -18.24 -28.00 8.70
C GLY A 17 -19.15 -26.86 8.24
N VAL A 18 -20.25 -27.15 7.54
CA VAL A 18 -21.27 -26.15 7.20
C VAL A 18 -22.04 -25.80 8.47
N SER A 19 -22.11 -24.51 8.79
CA SER A 19 -22.93 -24.02 9.89
C SER A 19 -24.39 -23.92 9.43
N VAL A 20 -25.26 -24.72 10.05
CA VAL A 20 -26.70 -24.73 9.82
C VAL A 20 -27.36 -24.01 10.98
N THR A 21 -27.90 -22.82 10.73
CA THR A 21 -28.53 -21.98 11.75
C THR A 21 -30.03 -21.88 11.49
N ASN A 22 -30.85 -22.18 12.50
CA ASN A 22 -32.27 -21.80 12.46
C ASN A 22 -32.38 -20.30 12.76
N ARG A 23 -32.90 -19.52 11.82
CA ARG A 23 -32.98 -18.06 11.92
C ARG A 23 -33.92 -17.59 13.03
N ARG A 24 -34.96 -18.36 13.36
CA ARG A 24 -35.94 -18.00 14.41
C ARG A 24 -35.40 -18.25 15.80
N THR A 25 -34.81 -19.43 16.03
CA THR A 25 -34.35 -19.85 17.37
C THR A 25 -32.89 -19.48 17.66
N GLY A 26 -32.09 -19.20 16.62
CA GLY A 26 -30.65 -18.96 16.72
C GLY A 26 -29.80 -20.22 16.92
N VAL A 27 -30.43 -21.38 17.08
CA VAL A 27 -29.73 -22.67 17.24
C VAL A 27 -28.87 -22.93 16.01
N THR A 28 -27.60 -23.30 16.23
CA THR A 28 -26.64 -23.58 15.17
C THR A 28 -25.98 -24.94 15.38
N VAL A 29 -25.93 -25.74 14.33
CA VAL A 29 -25.23 -27.04 14.30
C VAL A 29 -24.26 -27.08 13.13
N GLY A 30 -23.20 -27.88 13.25
CA GLY A 30 -22.24 -28.10 12.17
C GLY A 30 -22.51 -29.41 11.43
N THR A 31 -22.27 -29.46 10.12
CA THR A 31 -22.28 -30.73 9.39
C THR A 31 -21.05 -31.59 9.72
N ASP A 32 -21.24 -32.91 9.77
CA ASP A 32 -20.16 -33.88 10.00
C ASP A 32 -19.29 -34.11 8.74
N LYS A 33 -18.35 -35.08 8.81
CA LYS A 33 -17.45 -35.42 7.69
C LYS A 33 -18.19 -35.97 6.47
N GLN A 34 -19.39 -36.51 6.68
CA GLN A 34 -20.29 -37.04 5.65
C GLN A 34 -21.30 -35.98 5.18
N GLY A 35 -21.18 -34.74 5.66
CA GLY A 35 -22.07 -33.63 5.31
C GLY A 35 -23.43 -33.71 6.00
N LEU A 36 -23.62 -34.62 6.95
CA LEU A 36 -24.89 -34.81 7.65
C LEU A 36 -25.09 -33.77 8.76
N TYR A 37 -26.33 -33.36 8.97
CA TYR A 37 -26.73 -32.50 10.07
C TYR A 37 -28.07 -32.93 10.65
N VAL A 38 -28.28 -32.60 11.93
CA VAL A 38 -29.56 -32.74 12.62
C VAL A 38 -29.78 -31.46 13.43
N ILE A 39 -30.88 -30.77 13.18
CA ILE A 39 -31.21 -29.52 13.86
C ILE A 39 -32.65 -29.52 14.37
N ASP A 40 -32.88 -28.88 15.50
CA ASP A 40 -34.24 -28.63 15.97
C ASP A 40 -34.84 -27.40 15.27
N ALA A 41 -35.87 -27.66 14.46
CA ALA A 41 -36.58 -26.67 13.67
C ALA A 41 -38.02 -27.14 13.45
N THR A 42 -38.93 -26.18 13.33
CA THR A 42 -40.35 -26.41 13.08
C THR A 42 -40.72 -25.98 11.66
N ASP A 43 -41.91 -26.34 11.23
CA ASP A 43 -42.47 -25.82 9.97
C ASP A 43 -42.43 -24.28 9.97
N GLU A 44 -42.29 -23.69 8.79
CA GLU A 44 -42.13 -22.25 8.54
C GLU A 44 -40.79 -21.64 9.00
N ASP A 45 -39.91 -22.40 9.66
CA ASP A 45 -38.57 -21.92 10.00
C ASP A 45 -37.67 -21.80 8.77
N VAL A 46 -36.74 -20.85 8.84
CA VAL A 46 -35.71 -20.65 7.81
C VAL A 46 -34.36 -21.14 8.33
N LEU A 47 -33.83 -22.18 7.69
CA LEU A 47 -32.49 -22.68 7.91
C LEU A 47 -31.49 -21.92 7.02
N VAL A 48 -30.40 -21.48 7.63
CA VAL A 48 -29.31 -20.74 6.97
C VAL A 48 -28.06 -21.58 6.99
N PHE A 49 -27.55 -21.92 5.80
CA PHE A 49 -26.35 -22.72 5.60
C PHE A 49 -25.19 -21.80 5.24
N ARG A 50 -24.14 -21.79 6.06
CA ARG A 50 -22.94 -20.97 5.86
C ARG A 50 -21.67 -21.80 5.85
N HIS A 51 -20.79 -21.49 4.90
CA HIS A 51 -19.45 -22.05 4.82
C HIS A 51 -18.54 -21.04 4.12
N VAL A 52 -17.25 -20.99 4.48
CA VAL A 52 -16.29 -20.01 3.96
C VAL A 52 -16.14 -20.07 2.42
N ALA A 53 -16.19 -21.29 1.87
CA ALA A 53 -15.97 -21.56 0.46
C ALA A 53 -17.25 -21.57 -0.40
N TYR A 54 -18.44 -21.39 0.20
CA TYR A 54 -19.72 -21.50 -0.51
C TYR A 54 -20.60 -20.26 -0.29
N ARG A 55 -21.52 -20.03 -1.22
CA ARG A 55 -22.56 -19.00 -1.06
C ARG A 55 -23.50 -19.40 0.09
N THR A 56 -23.95 -18.41 0.86
CA THR A 56 -24.94 -18.66 1.91
C THR A 56 -26.25 -19.11 1.27
N TYR A 57 -26.75 -20.26 1.71
CA TYR A 57 -28.00 -20.82 1.21
C TYR A 57 -29.10 -20.73 2.27
N TYR A 58 -30.32 -20.43 1.85
CA TYR A 58 -31.50 -20.29 2.70
C TYR A 58 -32.53 -21.33 2.31
N LYS A 59 -33.03 -22.09 3.29
CA LYS A 59 -34.10 -23.07 3.10
C LYS A 59 -35.24 -22.78 4.06
N THR A 60 -36.41 -22.46 3.52
CA THR A 60 -37.66 -22.41 4.29
C THR A 60 -38.22 -23.83 4.40
N LEU A 61 -38.62 -24.21 5.61
CA LEU A 61 -39.31 -25.47 5.90
C LEU A 61 -40.81 -25.28 5.69
N PHE A 62 -41.48 -26.22 5.05
CA PHE A 62 -42.94 -26.19 4.80
C PHE A 62 -43.67 -27.22 5.65
N HIS A 63 -44.98 -27.04 5.85
CA HIS A 63 -45.79 -27.96 6.63
C HIS A 63 -45.78 -29.38 6.04
N GLY A 64 -45.45 -30.38 6.86
CA GLY A 64 -45.31 -31.78 6.42
C GLY A 64 -43.93 -32.14 5.84
N ASP A 65 -42.97 -31.22 5.85
CA ASP A 65 -41.64 -31.40 5.28
C ASP A 65 -40.66 -32.12 6.25
N ASN A 66 -41.17 -33.06 7.05
CA ASN A 66 -40.43 -33.83 8.07
C ASN A 66 -39.52 -34.93 7.46
N SER A 67 -39.16 -34.80 6.18
CA SER A 67 -38.35 -35.74 5.41
C SER A 67 -36.89 -35.30 5.33
N TYR A 68 -35.99 -36.28 5.28
CA TYR A 68 -34.55 -36.11 5.05
C TYR A 68 -34.24 -35.11 3.93
N LYS A 69 -33.48 -34.05 4.23
CA LYS A 69 -33.20 -32.95 3.29
C LYS A 69 -31.85 -33.09 2.61
N ARG A 70 -31.83 -33.13 1.29
CA ARG A 70 -30.61 -32.95 0.49
C ARG A 70 -30.45 -31.48 0.10
N ILE A 71 -29.38 -30.85 0.57
CA ILE A 71 -29.06 -29.45 0.30
C ILE A 71 -27.79 -29.39 -0.53
N THR A 72 -27.80 -28.57 -1.57
CA THR A 72 -26.68 -28.41 -2.48
C THR A 72 -26.15 -26.99 -2.41
N LEU A 73 -24.85 -26.81 -2.12
CA LEU A 73 -24.21 -25.51 -2.00
C LEU A 73 -23.46 -25.13 -3.27
N GLU A 74 -23.52 -23.86 -3.64
CA GLU A 74 -22.77 -23.30 -4.76
C GLU A 74 -21.43 -22.71 -4.29
N PRO A 75 -20.29 -23.09 -4.89
CA PRO A 75 -19.00 -22.52 -4.56
C PRO A 75 -18.98 -20.99 -4.69
N ALA A 76 -18.42 -20.31 -3.70
CA ALA A 76 -18.22 -18.87 -3.75
C ALA A 76 -16.92 -18.56 -4.51
N THR A 77 -17.02 -18.38 -5.83
CA THR A 77 -15.88 -17.94 -6.66
C THR A 77 -15.59 -16.46 -6.39
N TYR A 78 -14.72 -16.17 -5.43
CA TYR A 78 -14.19 -14.82 -5.23
C TYR A 78 -13.10 -14.55 -6.28
N LYS A 79 -13.46 -13.96 -7.41
CA LYS A 79 -12.44 -13.37 -8.30
C LYS A 79 -11.97 -12.06 -7.66
N LEU A 80 -10.67 -11.98 -7.33
CA LEU A 80 -10.06 -10.72 -6.93
C LEU A 80 -10.23 -9.71 -8.06
N ARG A 81 -10.56 -8.46 -7.73
CA ARG A 81 -10.63 -7.40 -8.72
C ARG A 81 -9.23 -7.11 -9.22
N ASP A 82 -9.07 -7.01 -10.53
CA ASP A 82 -7.82 -6.56 -11.13
C ASP A 82 -7.51 -5.13 -10.66
N ALA A 83 -6.30 -4.92 -10.16
CA ALA A 83 -5.81 -3.60 -9.75
C ALA A 83 -5.05 -2.96 -10.93
N THR A 84 -5.63 -1.95 -11.56
CA THR A 84 -4.91 -1.14 -12.55
C THR A 84 -4.02 -0.14 -11.82
N VAL A 85 -2.71 -0.38 -11.80
CA VAL A 85 -1.75 0.56 -11.23
C VAL A 85 -1.43 1.63 -12.27
N SER A 86 -1.98 2.84 -12.08
CA SER A 86 -1.61 4.02 -12.87
C SER A 86 -0.38 4.70 -12.28
N ARG A 87 0.59 5.04 -13.13
CA ARG A 87 1.78 5.79 -12.72
C ARG A 87 1.47 7.27 -12.62
N THR A 88 2.03 7.94 -11.61
CA THR A 88 1.96 9.41 -11.54
C THR A 88 2.84 10.04 -12.62
N LYS A 89 2.55 11.29 -12.98
CA LYS A 89 3.39 12.05 -13.92
C LYS A 89 4.86 12.08 -13.48
N TYR A 90 5.11 12.31 -12.19
CA TYR A 90 6.46 12.24 -11.61
C TYR A 90 7.14 10.89 -11.90
N GLN A 91 6.43 9.78 -11.71
CA GLN A 91 6.99 8.44 -11.93
C GLN A 91 7.32 8.21 -13.40
N GLN A 92 6.47 8.67 -14.32
CA GLN A 92 6.75 8.59 -15.75
C GLN A 92 7.99 9.43 -16.12
N ASP A 93 8.04 10.67 -15.63
CA ASP A 93 9.17 11.57 -15.91
C ASP A 93 10.48 11.07 -15.27
N SER A 94 10.41 10.48 -14.08
CA SER A 94 11.57 9.87 -13.40
C SER A 94 12.09 8.68 -14.20
N ILE A 95 11.20 7.78 -14.67
CA ILE A 95 11.58 6.65 -15.53
C ILE A 95 12.23 7.15 -16.82
N ALA A 96 11.63 8.12 -17.50
CA ALA A 96 12.19 8.69 -18.72
C ALA A 96 13.58 9.30 -18.49
N ARG A 97 13.79 10.01 -17.36
CA ARG A 97 15.12 10.52 -17.00
C ARG A 97 16.13 9.40 -16.76
N HIS A 98 15.73 8.36 -16.03
CA HIS A 98 16.59 7.20 -15.77
C HIS A 98 16.96 6.45 -17.06
N GLU A 99 16.06 6.41 -18.05
CA GLU A 99 16.34 5.86 -19.38
C GLU A 99 17.34 6.75 -20.15
N ILE A 100 17.11 8.07 -20.21
CA ILE A 100 17.99 9.02 -20.90
C ILE A 100 19.41 9.01 -20.30
N TYR A 101 19.52 9.04 -18.97
CA TYR A 101 20.80 9.12 -18.28
C TYR A 101 21.37 7.76 -17.84
N GLY A 102 20.75 6.65 -18.28
CA GLY A 102 21.10 5.30 -17.83
C GLY A 102 22.58 4.95 -18.03
N HIS A 103 23.17 5.37 -19.14
CA HIS A 103 24.61 5.19 -19.41
C HIS A 103 25.50 5.88 -18.36
N GLU A 104 25.27 7.16 -18.08
CA GLU A 104 26.07 7.92 -17.10
C GLU A 104 25.83 7.43 -15.67
N LEU A 105 24.60 7.02 -15.37
CA LEU A 105 24.23 6.44 -14.08
C LEU A 105 24.88 5.08 -13.84
N THR A 106 25.11 4.27 -14.87
CA THR A 106 25.70 2.92 -14.74
C THR A 106 27.21 2.86 -14.95
N ARG A 107 27.84 3.96 -15.40
CA ARG A 107 29.29 4.04 -15.62
C ARG A 107 30.13 3.48 -14.45
N PRO A 108 31.01 2.48 -14.66
CA PRO A 108 31.71 1.84 -13.56
C PRO A 108 32.56 2.85 -12.78
N LEU A 109 32.43 2.84 -11.45
CA LEU A 109 33.33 3.58 -10.58
C LEU A 109 34.48 2.69 -10.15
N VAL A 110 35.65 3.27 -10.03
CA VAL A 110 36.81 2.55 -9.49
C VAL A 110 36.53 2.15 -8.03
N PRO A 111 36.56 0.84 -7.72
CA PRO A 111 36.25 0.36 -6.38
C PRO A 111 37.31 0.79 -5.37
N LYS A 112 36.93 0.87 -4.10
CA LYS A 112 37.89 1.08 -3.01
C LYS A 112 38.82 -0.15 -2.91
N PRO A 113 40.12 0.04 -2.61
CA PRO A 113 41.04 -1.07 -2.45
C PRO A 113 40.63 -1.95 -1.28
N LYS A 114 40.80 -3.26 -1.43
CA LYS A 114 40.60 -4.25 -0.34
C LYS A 114 41.95 -4.80 0.09
N PHE A 115 42.22 -4.75 1.38
CA PHE A 115 43.45 -5.25 1.98
C PHE A 115 43.19 -6.60 2.66
N TYR A 116 44.01 -7.60 2.33
CA TYR A 116 44.00 -8.94 2.92
C TYR A 116 45.42 -9.26 3.41
N GLY A 117 45.73 -8.85 4.64
CA GLY A 117 47.11 -8.86 5.14
C GLY A 117 48.01 -7.96 4.30
N ILE A 118 49.07 -8.52 3.70
CA ILE A 118 49.99 -7.80 2.80
C ILE A 118 49.47 -7.69 1.36
N ALA A 119 48.42 -8.44 0.99
CA ALA A 119 47.87 -8.38 -0.35
C ALA A 119 46.87 -7.23 -0.49
N CYS A 120 47.01 -6.42 -1.54
CA CYS A 120 46.02 -5.41 -1.91
C CYS A 120 45.41 -5.71 -3.28
N VAL A 121 44.09 -5.90 -3.31
CA VAL A 121 43.32 -6.06 -4.54
C VAL A 121 42.72 -4.70 -4.93
N GLY A 122 43.01 -4.24 -6.16
CA GLY A 122 42.48 -2.99 -6.70
C GLY A 122 43.28 -1.72 -6.36
N CYS A 123 44.43 -1.83 -5.69
CA CYS A 123 45.28 -0.69 -5.32
C CYS A 123 45.73 0.15 -6.53
N PHE A 124 46.18 -0.48 -7.62
CA PHE A 124 46.67 0.24 -8.80
C PHE A 124 45.57 1.03 -9.51
N GLY A 125 44.38 0.45 -9.68
CA GLY A 125 43.23 1.15 -10.27
C GLY A 125 42.80 2.34 -9.42
N TRP A 126 42.74 2.18 -8.10
CA TRP A 126 42.41 3.28 -7.18
C TRP A 126 43.43 4.42 -7.19
N LEU A 127 44.74 4.10 -7.23
CA LEU A 127 45.81 5.10 -7.34
C LEU A 127 45.73 5.85 -8.69
N ALA A 128 45.55 5.12 -9.80
CA ALA A 128 45.41 5.71 -11.12
C ALA A 128 44.18 6.64 -11.21
N ASP A 129 43.06 6.28 -10.59
CA ASP A 129 41.87 7.13 -10.50
C ASP A 129 42.08 8.35 -9.61
N LYS A 130 42.87 8.23 -8.54
CA LYS A 130 43.20 9.38 -7.68
C LYS A 130 44.06 10.42 -8.42
N ILE A 131 44.93 9.96 -9.32
CA ILE A 131 45.78 10.81 -10.16
C ILE A 131 44.98 11.42 -11.32
N THR A 132 44.25 10.59 -12.08
CA THR A 132 43.51 11.02 -13.28
C THR A 132 42.20 11.73 -12.97
N GLY A 133 41.56 11.43 -11.84
CA GLY A 133 40.29 12.03 -11.42
C GLY A 133 39.07 11.57 -12.22
N ASN A 134 39.20 10.55 -13.06
CA ASN A 134 38.17 10.11 -14.01
C ASN A 134 36.84 9.69 -13.35
N SER A 135 36.85 9.22 -12.11
CA SER A 135 35.62 8.87 -11.38
C SER A 135 34.90 10.06 -10.73
N LYS A 136 35.55 11.23 -10.58
CA LYS A 136 34.95 12.40 -9.90
C LYS A 136 33.71 12.94 -10.63
N PRO A 137 33.72 13.13 -11.97
CA PRO A 137 32.54 13.62 -12.69
C PRO A 137 31.35 12.66 -12.56
N ALA A 138 31.57 11.35 -12.70
CA ALA A 138 30.52 10.34 -12.58
C ALA A 138 29.92 10.30 -11.16
N LYS A 139 30.74 10.40 -10.11
CA LYS A 139 30.26 10.50 -8.72
C LYS A 139 29.44 11.77 -8.50
N ARG A 140 29.92 12.92 -8.97
CA ARG A 140 29.21 14.20 -8.86
C ARG A 140 27.89 14.18 -9.62
N PHE A 141 27.88 13.61 -10.82
CA PHE A 141 26.68 13.46 -11.64
C PHE A 141 25.63 12.61 -10.92
N ARG A 142 26.01 11.43 -10.40
CA ARG A 142 25.09 10.57 -9.65
C ARG A 142 24.51 11.24 -8.41
N ALA A 143 25.35 11.91 -7.63
CA ALA A 143 24.91 12.63 -6.45
C ALA A 143 23.94 13.77 -6.81
N LYS A 144 24.27 14.55 -7.85
CA LYS A 144 23.42 15.63 -8.35
C LYS A 144 22.09 15.09 -8.90
N PHE A 145 22.13 14.03 -9.70
CA PHE A 145 20.95 13.39 -10.25
C PHE A 145 20.02 12.88 -9.15
N ALA A 146 20.57 12.20 -8.13
CA ALA A 146 19.81 11.74 -6.97
C ALA A 146 19.16 12.92 -6.24
N SER A 147 19.91 13.98 -5.91
CA SER A 147 19.34 15.16 -5.24
C SER A 147 18.28 15.86 -6.08
N GLU A 148 18.45 15.92 -7.41
CA GLU A 148 17.45 16.52 -8.30
C GLU A 148 16.17 15.69 -8.38
N ASP A 149 16.27 14.36 -8.39
CA ASP A 149 15.09 13.49 -8.37
C ASP A 149 14.33 13.62 -7.05
N GLU A 150 15.04 13.68 -5.92
CA GLU A 150 14.47 13.93 -4.60
C GLU A 150 13.75 15.27 -4.51
N MET A 151 14.37 16.36 -5.00
CA MET A 151 13.73 17.68 -5.05
C MET A 151 12.46 17.67 -5.90
N LYS A 152 12.51 17.06 -7.09
CA LYS A 152 11.33 16.93 -7.97
C LYS A 152 10.21 16.13 -7.32
N PHE A 153 10.55 15.13 -6.51
CA PHE A 153 9.55 14.39 -5.74
C PHE A 153 8.91 15.29 -4.68
N ILE A 154 9.72 16.03 -3.92
CA ILE A 154 9.24 16.98 -2.92
C ILE A 154 8.30 17.99 -3.56
N ASP A 155 8.64 18.56 -4.72
CA ASP A 155 7.81 19.54 -5.44
C ASP A 155 6.42 19.00 -5.79
N THR A 156 6.28 17.69 -6.01
CA THR A 156 4.97 17.07 -6.29
C THR A 156 4.05 16.99 -5.06
N ARG A 157 4.63 17.14 -3.87
CA ARG A 157 3.95 16.98 -2.57
C ARG A 157 3.83 18.31 -1.85
N TYR A 158 4.86 19.15 -1.93
CA TYR A 158 4.99 20.44 -1.30
C TYR A 158 4.72 21.56 -2.32
N THR A 159 3.51 21.59 -2.86
CA THR A 159 3.11 22.54 -3.90
C THR A 159 2.69 23.88 -3.30
N PHE A 160 2.75 24.93 -4.13
CA PHE A 160 2.24 26.26 -3.80
C PHE A 160 0.78 26.25 -3.36
N ASP A 161 -0.07 25.42 -3.97
CA ASP A 161 -1.47 25.30 -3.60
C ASP A 161 -1.65 24.77 -2.17
N VAL A 162 -0.84 23.79 -1.78
CA VAL A 162 -0.87 23.23 -0.41
C VAL A 162 -0.40 24.27 0.60
N VAL A 163 0.65 25.02 0.28
CA VAL A 163 1.14 26.11 1.12
C VAL A 163 0.07 27.19 1.28
N THR A 164 -0.45 27.71 0.17
CA THR A 164 -1.52 28.72 0.13
C THR A 164 -2.72 28.28 0.97
N ALA A 165 -3.15 27.02 0.83
CA ALA A 165 -4.28 26.50 1.57
C ALA A 165 -4.04 26.43 3.09
N MET A 166 -2.80 26.20 3.53
CA MET A 166 -2.46 26.03 4.95
C MET A 166 -2.02 27.33 5.64
N THR A 167 -1.43 28.27 4.89
CA THR A 167 -0.84 29.50 5.43
C THR A 167 -1.62 30.76 5.06
N GLY A 168 -2.40 30.72 3.98
CA GLY A 168 -3.09 31.89 3.43
C GLY A 168 -2.18 32.86 2.65
N ILE A 169 -0.87 32.55 2.52
CA ILE A 169 0.05 33.33 1.67
C ILE A 169 -0.43 33.23 0.23
N ARG A 170 -0.59 34.35 -0.46
CA ARG A 170 -1.02 34.41 -1.87
C ARG A 170 0.03 34.99 -2.80
N ASP A 171 0.96 35.74 -2.25
CA ASP A 171 2.03 36.35 -3.01
C ASP A 171 3.17 35.34 -3.23
N THR A 172 3.65 35.29 -4.47
CA THR A 172 4.67 34.32 -4.87
C THR A 172 5.98 34.52 -4.12
N ASP A 173 6.36 35.77 -3.85
CA ASP A 173 7.64 36.09 -3.21
C ASP A 173 7.71 35.61 -1.75
N SER A 174 6.68 35.88 -0.93
CA SER A 174 6.65 35.35 0.44
C SER A 174 6.52 33.84 0.46
N MET A 175 5.83 33.24 -0.51
CA MET A 175 5.69 31.80 -0.59
C MET A 175 7.03 31.11 -0.91
N VAL A 176 7.78 31.64 -1.88
CA VAL A 176 9.13 31.18 -2.20
C VAL A 176 10.07 31.39 -1.00
N THR A 177 9.98 32.54 -0.33
CA THR A 177 10.75 32.82 0.89
C THR A 177 10.45 31.78 1.98
N PHE A 178 9.18 31.46 2.23
CA PHE A 178 8.78 30.46 3.22
C PHE A 178 9.27 29.06 2.86
N ILE A 179 9.09 28.63 1.60
CA ILE A 179 9.52 27.30 1.14
C ILE A 179 11.04 27.14 1.23
N ASN A 180 11.80 28.19 0.87
CA ASN A 180 13.25 28.18 0.98
C ASN A 180 13.73 28.22 2.44
N ALA A 181 12.99 28.88 3.33
CA ALA A 181 13.31 28.92 4.76
C ALA A 181 13.00 27.59 5.46
N TYR A 182 11.98 26.86 4.99
CA TYR A 182 11.54 25.57 5.52
C TYR A 182 11.52 24.51 4.43
N PRO A 183 12.69 24.03 3.96
CA PRO A 183 12.76 22.95 2.99
C PRO A 183 12.23 21.65 3.62
N MET A 184 11.41 20.93 2.87
CA MET A 184 10.88 19.65 3.32
C MET A 184 11.92 18.55 3.11
N ASP A 185 12.12 17.70 4.11
CA ASP A 185 12.96 16.51 3.98
C ASP A 185 12.33 15.48 3.03
N TYR A 186 13.14 14.86 2.18
CA TYR A 186 12.70 13.87 1.20
C TYR A 186 12.06 12.65 1.87
N GLY A 187 12.65 12.17 2.98
CA GLY A 187 12.12 11.05 3.75
C GLY A 187 10.74 11.36 4.33
N PHE A 188 10.55 12.57 4.84
CA PHE A 188 9.23 13.02 5.29
C PHE A 188 8.23 13.12 4.13
N ALA A 189 8.59 13.78 3.01
CA ALA A 189 7.72 13.93 1.84
C ALA A 189 7.22 12.57 1.29
N ARG A 190 8.08 11.55 1.35
CA ARG A 190 7.81 10.19 0.84
C ARG A 190 6.85 9.39 1.72
N ASN A 191 6.96 9.55 3.03
CA ASN A 191 6.25 8.70 4.00
C ASN A 191 5.02 9.37 4.61
N ALA A 192 5.00 10.70 4.70
CA ALA A 192 3.91 11.43 5.33
C ALA A 192 2.58 11.23 4.58
N THR A 193 1.48 11.09 5.31
CA THR A 193 0.14 11.21 4.76
C THR A 193 -0.16 12.65 4.33
N SER A 194 -1.20 12.85 3.52
CA SER A 194 -1.63 14.19 3.12
C SER A 194 -2.04 15.07 4.30
N LEU A 195 -2.47 14.47 5.42
CA LEU A 195 -2.81 15.20 6.64
C LEU A 195 -1.55 15.64 7.39
N GLU A 196 -0.58 14.75 7.57
CA GLU A 196 0.69 15.06 8.23
C GLU A 196 1.47 16.13 7.48
N LEU A 197 1.46 16.06 6.14
CA LEU A 197 2.08 17.10 5.31
C LEU A 197 1.44 18.48 5.56
N LYS A 198 0.10 18.55 5.57
CA LYS A 198 -0.62 19.81 5.87
C LYS A 198 -0.34 20.31 7.29
N ALA A 199 -0.29 19.41 8.27
CA ALA A 199 0.02 19.74 9.65
C ALA A 199 1.46 20.29 9.79
N TRP A 200 2.41 19.67 9.10
CA TRP A 200 3.81 20.11 9.05
C TRP A 200 3.94 21.53 8.48
N VAL A 201 3.26 21.82 7.36
CA VAL A 201 3.25 23.17 6.76
C VAL A 201 2.69 24.20 7.74
N ARG A 202 1.56 23.89 8.40
CA ARG A 202 0.95 24.79 9.38
C ARG A 202 1.85 25.03 10.59
N ALA A 203 2.52 23.99 11.09
CA ALA A 203 3.42 24.09 12.23
C ALA A 203 4.62 25.00 11.91
N ASN A 204 5.26 24.79 10.75
CA ASN A 204 6.38 25.63 10.31
C ASN A 204 5.95 27.06 10.01
N TYR A 205 4.76 27.27 9.45
CA TYR A 205 4.25 28.61 9.23
C TYR A 205 4.02 29.38 10.54
N LYS A 206 3.52 28.71 11.58
CA LYS A 206 3.40 29.32 12.92
C LYS A 206 4.76 29.74 13.46
N GLU A 207 5.80 28.95 13.22
CA GLU A 207 7.17 29.29 13.64
C GLU A 207 7.75 30.44 12.82
N TYR A 208 7.56 30.42 11.50
CA TYR A 208 7.90 31.52 10.59
C TYR A 208 7.29 32.85 11.04
N GLN A 209 5.99 32.84 11.41
CA GLN A 209 5.32 34.04 11.91
C GLN A 209 5.99 34.59 13.18
N LYS A 210 6.31 33.75 14.17
CA LYS A 210 6.98 34.21 15.40
C LYS A 210 8.30 34.91 15.09
N GLN A 211 9.12 34.34 14.22
CA GLN A 211 10.41 34.91 13.86
C GLN A 211 10.29 36.27 13.14
N PHE A 212 9.24 36.44 12.32
CA PHE A 212 8.99 37.71 11.62
C PHE A 212 8.39 38.79 12.53
N PHE A 213 7.55 38.45 13.49
CA PHE A 213 6.99 39.43 14.44
C PHE A 213 8.01 39.88 15.49
N VAL A 214 8.88 38.98 15.96
CA VAL A 214 9.94 39.32 16.94
C VAL A 214 10.99 40.28 16.36
N LYS A 215 11.25 40.22 15.04
CA LYS A 215 12.21 41.12 14.37
C LYS A 215 11.68 42.54 14.12
N LYS A 216 10.39 42.82 14.29
CA LYS A 216 9.81 44.16 14.07
C LYS A 216 9.84 45.05 15.31
N GLU A 217 10.15 44.50 16.48
CA GLU A 217 10.18 45.23 17.76
C GLU A 217 11.62 45.51 18.26
N GLN A 218 12.64 45.28 17.42
CA GLN A 218 14.03 45.70 17.62
C GLN A 218 14.44 46.68 16.53
#